data_AF-A0A1Y5U443-F1
#
_entry.id   AF-A0A1Y5U443-F1
#
_cell.length_a   1.000
_cell.length_b   1.000
_cell.length_c   1.000
_cell.angle_alpha   90.00
_cell.angle_beta   90.00
_cell.angle_gamma   90.00
#
_symmetry.space_group_name_H-M   'P 1'
#
loop_
_entity.id
_entity.type
_entity.pdbx_description
1 polymer ?
#
loop_
_entity_poly.entity_id
_entity_poly.type
_entity_poly.pdbx_seq_one_letter_code
_entity_poly.pdbx_strand_id
1 'polypeptide(L)'
;MISESPERLIQEFQHRLDSAGASLELEQSVDLSDLDGLAAALHDSIATLPEDERRPYRQRIGSLYTALDSLASALETRAHSLAERLEAINPPTR
;
A
#
# COMPACT_ATOMS: atom_id res chain seq x y z
N MET A 1 -25.83 9.28 4.97
CA MET A 1 -24.57 8.56 4.71
C MET A 1 -23.50 9.32 5.47
N ILE A 2 -22.77 8.67 6.38
CA ILE A 2 -21.64 9.31 7.07
C ILE A 2 -20.48 9.20 6.09
N SER A 3 -20.21 10.26 5.33
CA SER A 3 -19.00 10.31 4.49
C SER A 3 -17.79 10.36 5.42
N GLU A 4 -16.92 9.36 5.35
CA GLU A 4 -15.68 9.37 6.10
C GLU A 4 -14.79 10.52 5.63
N SER A 5 -14.19 11.25 6.59
CA SER A 5 -13.34 12.38 6.24
C SER A 5 -12.08 11.90 5.51
N PRO A 6 -11.56 12.66 4.52
CA PRO A 6 -10.31 12.32 3.84
C PRO A 6 -9.14 12.12 4.81
N GLU A 7 -9.15 12.87 5.91
CA GLU A 7 -8.16 12.76 6.99
C GLU A 7 -8.10 11.36 7.59
N ARG A 8 -9.27 10.78 7.93
CA ARG A 8 -9.37 9.44 8.48
C ARG A 8 -8.97 8.39 7.46
N LEU A 9 -9.44 8.53 6.23
CA LEU A 9 -9.12 7.60 5.15
C LEU A 9 -7.60 7.56 4.87
N ILE A 10 -6.92 8.71 4.91
CA ILE A 10 -5.45 8.77 4.78
C ILE A 10 -4.77 8.09 5.97
N GLN A 11 -5.23 8.33 7.20
CA GLN A 11 -4.66 7.71 8.39
C GLN A 11 -4.81 6.18 8.38
N GLU A 12 -5.98 5.69 7.99
CA GLU A 12 -6.23 4.25 7.84
C GLU A 12 -5.36 3.67 6.73
N PHE A 13 -5.30 4.31 5.55
CA PHE A 13 -4.44 3.86 4.46
C PHE A 13 -2.97 3.76 4.90
N GLN A 14 -2.48 4.79 5.57
CA GLN A 14 -1.12 4.80 6.10
C GLN A 14 -0.89 3.68 7.11
N HIS A 15 -1.81 3.51 8.05
CA HIS A 15 -1.74 2.43 9.05
C HIS A 15 -1.67 1.04 8.39
N ARG A 16 -2.46 0.82 7.33
CA ARG A 16 -2.44 -0.45 6.58
C ARG A 16 -1.13 -0.65 5.83
N LEU A 17 -0.55 0.40 5.24
CA LEU A 17 0.78 0.32 4.62
C LEU A 17 1.87 0.00 5.66
N ASP A 18 1.88 0.68 6.79
CA ASP A 18 2.84 0.43 7.88
C ASP A 18 2.71 -1.00 8.42
N SER A 19 1.47 -1.48 8.63
CA SER A 19 1.22 -2.86 9.05
C SER A 19 1.69 -3.87 8.01
N ALA A 20 1.45 -3.61 6.72
CA ALA A 20 1.90 -4.48 5.64
C ALA A 20 3.43 -4.53 5.54
N GLY A 21 4.10 -3.40 5.72
CA GLY A 21 5.56 -3.32 5.82
C GLY A 21 6.09 -4.13 7.00
N ALA A 22 5.52 -3.96 8.19
CA ALA A 22 5.93 -4.72 9.38
C ALA A 22 5.69 -6.24 9.21
N SER A 23 4.57 -6.64 8.60
CA SER A 23 4.32 -8.05 8.27
C SER A 23 5.36 -8.60 7.29
N LEU A 24 5.79 -7.80 6.32
CA LEU A 24 6.82 -8.19 5.37
C LEU A 24 8.19 -8.40 6.05
N GLU A 25 8.59 -7.49 6.95
CA GLU A 25 9.83 -7.61 7.73
C GLU A 25 9.84 -8.85 8.64
N LEU A 26 8.68 -9.21 9.19
CA LEU A 26 8.52 -10.41 10.00
C LEU A 26 8.32 -11.69 9.17
N GLU A 27 8.47 -11.61 7.85
CA GLU A 27 8.22 -12.69 6.90
C GLU A 27 6.81 -13.31 6.97
N GLN A 28 5.85 -12.58 7.50
CA GLN A 28 4.46 -13.02 7.65
C GLN A 28 3.65 -12.80 6.36
N SER A 29 2.40 -13.27 6.39
CA SER A 29 1.41 -12.96 5.37
C SER A 29 1.15 -11.45 5.36
N VAL A 30 1.30 -10.84 4.19
CA VAL A 30 1.00 -9.43 3.98
C VAL A 30 -0.43 -9.34 3.45
N ASP A 31 -1.31 -8.66 4.19
CA ASP A 31 -2.68 -8.39 3.74
C ASP A 31 -2.75 -6.99 3.11
N LEU A 32 -3.19 -6.94 1.85
CA LEU A 32 -3.36 -5.71 1.08
C LEU A 32 -4.82 -5.51 0.65
N SER A 33 -5.73 -6.37 1.12
CA SER A 33 -7.10 -6.51 0.63
C SER A 33 -7.92 -5.23 0.80
N ASP A 34 -7.67 -4.48 1.87
CA ASP A 34 -8.41 -3.27 2.21
C ASP A 34 -7.89 -2.00 1.48
N LEU A 35 -6.68 -2.04 0.88
CA LEU A 35 -6.05 -0.84 0.32
C LEU A 35 -6.77 -0.29 -0.91
N ASP A 36 -7.31 -1.17 -1.77
CA ASP A 36 -8.06 -0.75 -2.97
C ASP A 36 -9.35 -0.01 -2.59
N GLY A 37 -10.09 -0.54 -1.61
CA GLY A 37 -11.30 0.09 -1.08
C GLY A 37 -11.02 1.44 -0.42
N LEU A 38 -9.92 1.54 0.34
CA LEU A 38 -9.49 2.79 0.97
C LEU A 38 -9.06 3.83 -0.08
N ALA A 39 -8.37 3.43 -1.15
CA ALA A 39 -8.03 4.32 -2.27
C ALA A 39 -9.28 4.87 -2.94
N ALA A 40 -10.26 4.01 -3.24
CA ALA A 40 -11.51 4.40 -3.87
C ALA A 40 -12.32 5.37 -2.98
N ALA A 41 -12.46 5.05 -1.68
CA ALA A 41 -13.16 5.92 -0.73
C ALA A 41 -12.45 7.26 -0.56
N LEU A 42 -11.12 7.27 -0.50
CA LEU A 42 -10.32 8.49 -0.40
C LEU A 42 -10.47 9.36 -1.65
N HIS A 43 -10.47 8.75 -2.84
CA HIS A 43 -10.68 9.44 -4.10
C HIS A 43 -12.06 10.10 -4.13
N ASP A 44 -13.13 9.38 -3.79
CA ASP A 44 -14.50 9.92 -3.76
C ASP A 44 -14.63 11.07 -2.75
N SER A 45 -14.10 10.88 -1.54
CA SER A 45 -14.13 11.88 -0.47
C SER A 45 -13.40 13.17 -0.87
N ILE A 46 -12.23 13.08 -1.52
CA ILE A 46 -11.46 14.25 -1.98
C ILE A 46 -12.03 14.87 -3.25
N ALA A 47 -12.64 14.08 -4.14
CA ALA A 47 -13.22 14.57 -5.39
C ALA A 47 -14.37 15.55 -5.17
N THR A 48 -15.08 15.43 -4.05
CA THR A 48 -16.19 16.32 -3.68
C THR A 48 -15.75 17.64 -3.04
N LEU A 49 -14.48 17.78 -2.65
CA LEU A 49 -13.95 18.99 -2.01
C LEU A 49 -13.61 20.09 -3.03
N PRO A 50 -13.72 21.38 -2.65
CA PRO A 50 -13.21 22.48 -3.46
C PRO A 50 -11.67 22.44 -3.53
N GLU A 51 -11.09 23.02 -4.59
CA GLU A 51 -9.66 22.87 -4.91
C GLU A 51 -8.72 23.34 -3.79
N ASP A 52 -9.09 24.40 -3.05
CA ASP A 52 -8.31 24.92 -1.93
C ASP A 52 -8.19 23.88 -0.80
N GLU A 53 -9.27 23.14 -0.53
CA GLU A 53 -9.32 22.06 0.46
C GLU A 53 -8.63 20.78 -0.05
N ARG A 54 -8.55 20.56 -1.37
CA ARG A 54 -7.84 19.41 -1.96
C ARG A 54 -6.31 19.55 -1.90
N ARG A 55 -5.80 20.77 -1.90
CA ARG A 55 -4.35 21.07 -1.93
C ARG A 55 -3.56 20.39 -0.80
N PRO A 56 -3.95 20.42 0.49
CA PRO A 56 -3.23 19.72 1.55
C PRO A 56 -3.22 18.20 1.37
N TYR A 57 -4.29 17.61 0.82
CA TYR A 57 -4.38 16.16 0.63
C TYR A 57 -3.50 15.66 -0.52
N ARG A 58 -3.24 16.48 -1.54
CA ARG A 58 -2.35 16.10 -2.68
C ARG A 58 -0.96 15.67 -2.21
N GLN A 59 -0.35 16.41 -1.29
CA GLN A 59 0.97 16.07 -0.77
C GLN A 59 0.95 14.74 -0.01
N ARG A 60 -0.08 14.53 0.81
CA ARG A 60 -0.23 13.31 1.61
C ARG A 60 -0.50 12.08 0.75
N ILE A 61 -1.33 12.21 -0.29
CA ILE A 61 -1.53 11.15 -1.29
C ILE A 61 -0.21 10.81 -1.99
N GLY A 62 0.60 11.82 -2.33
CA GLY A 62 1.94 11.60 -2.87
C GLY A 62 2.82 10.76 -1.94
N SER A 63 2.79 11.03 -0.63
CA SER A 63 3.50 10.21 0.35
C SER A 63 2.96 8.78 0.45
N LEU A 64 1.64 8.59 0.41
CA LEU A 64 1.03 7.26 0.40
C LEU A 64 1.45 6.47 -0.84
N TYR A 65 1.50 7.12 -2.01
CA TYR A 65 1.95 6.50 -3.25
C TYR A 65 3.41 6.03 -3.15
N THR A 66 4.31 6.88 -2.66
CA THR A 66 5.72 6.50 -2.47
C THR A 66 5.89 5.34 -1.48
N ALA A 67 5.09 5.31 -0.41
CA ALA A 67 5.12 4.23 0.57
C ALA A 67 4.59 2.91 -0.03
N LEU A 68 3.52 2.96 -0.81
CA LEU A 68 2.99 1.80 -1.54
C LEU A 68 3.99 1.25 -2.56
N ASP A 69 4.66 2.12 -3.32
CA ASP A 69 5.68 1.75 -4.29
C ASP A 69 6.90 1.08 -3.63
N SER A 70 7.33 1.60 -2.48
CA SER A 70 8.39 1.01 -1.67
C SER A 70 8.01 -0.40 -1.17
N LEU A 71 6.77 -0.57 -0.71
CA LEU A 71 6.25 -1.86 -0.28
C LEU A 71 6.19 -2.87 -1.44
N ALA A 72 5.74 -2.43 -2.61
CA ALA A 72 5.70 -3.27 -3.81
C ALA A 72 7.12 -3.73 -4.23
N SER A 73 8.10 -2.82 -4.22
CA SER A 73 9.50 -3.14 -4.50
C SER A 73 10.09 -4.15 -3.51
N ALA A 74 9.76 -4.02 -2.23
CA ALA A 74 10.20 -4.94 -1.20
C ALA A 74 9.57 -6.34 -1.37
N LEU A 75 8.28 -6.42 -1.73
CA LEU A 75 7.60 -7.67 -2.03
C LEU A 75 8.21 -8.37 -3.25
N GLU A 76 8.52 -7.62 -4.31
CA GLU A 76 9.17 -8.16 -5.51
C GLU A 76 10.56 -8.73 -5.19
N THR A 77 11.35 -7.98 -4.41
CA THR A 77 12.67 -8.44 -3.95
C THR A 77 12.57 -9.75 -3.16
N ARG A 78 11.58 -9.85 -2.25
CA ARG A 78 11.35 -11.07 -1.46
C ARG A 78 10.92 -12.24 -2.33
N ALA A 79 10.03 -12.00 -3.30
CA ALA A 79 9.58 -13.03 -4.23
C ALA A 79 10.75 -13.55 -5.09
N HIS A 80 11.63 -12.65 -5.56
CA HIS A 80 12.83 -13.02 -6.29
C HIS A 80 13.77 -13.90 -5.45
N SER A 81 14.06 -13.49 -4.21
CA SER A 81 14.90 -14.27 -3.30
C SER A 81 14.30 -15.65 -3.01
N LEU A 82 12.97 -15.75 -2.86
CA LEU A 82 12.29 -17.03 -2.69
C LEU A 82 12.44 -17.92 -3.93
N ALA A 83 12.29 -17.34 -5.13
CA ALA A 83 12.46 -18.06 -6.39
C ALA A 83 13.88 -18.60 -6.54
N GLU A 84 14.92 -17.80 -6.25
CA GLU A 84 16.32 -18.25 -6.26
C GLU A 84 16.55 -19.42 -5.29
N ARG A 85 15.98 -19.34 -4.08
CA ARG A 85 16.07 -20.44 -3.09
C ARG A 85 15.38 -21.71 -3.57
N LEU A 86 14.23 -21.60 -4.24
CA LEU A 86 13.52 -22.74 -4.81
C LEU A 86 14.29 -23.37 -5.98
N GLU A 87 14.90 -22.55 -6.83
CA GLU A 87 15.76 -23.01 -7.93
C GLU A 87 17.00 -23.74 -7.39
N ALA A 88 17.62 -23.25 -6.32
CA ALA A 88 18.75 -23.93 -5.69
C ALA A 88 18.38 -25.32 -5.13
N ILE A 89 17.12 -25.53 -4.73
CA ILE A 89 16.62 -26.82 -4.26
C ILE A 89 16.30 -27.76 -5.43
N ASN A 90 15.76 -27.24 -6.53
CA ASN A 90 15.41 -28.01 -7.71
C ASN A 90 15.77 -27.24 -8.99
N PRO A 91 17.03 -27.33 -9.45
CA PRO A 91 17.47 -26.58 -10.62
C PRO A 91 16.72 -27.07 -11.87
N PRO A 92 16.31 -26.16 -12.78
CA PRO A 92 15.63 -26.56 -14.00
C PRO A 92 16.49 -27.54 -14.78
N THR A 93 15.93 -28.72 -15.08
CA THR A 93 16.63 -29.77 -15.82
C THR A 93 16.83 -29.26 -17.24
N ARG A 94 18.08 -28.96 -17.59
CA ARG A 94 18.47 -28.46 -18.90
C ARG A 94 18.39 -29.54 -19.98
#